data_AF-A0A0F9MU65-F1
#
_entry.id   AF-A0A0F9MU65-F1
#
_cell.length_a   1.000
_cell.length_b   1.000
_cell.length_c   1.000
_cell.angle_alpha   90.00
_cell.angle_beta   90.00
_cell.angle_gamma   90.00
#
_symmetry.space_group_name_H-M   'P 1'
#
loop_
_entity.id
_entity.type
_entity.pdbx_description
1 polymer ?
#
loop_
_entity_poly.entity_id
_entity_poly.type
_entity_poly.pdbx_seq_one_letter_code
_entity_poly.pdbx_strand_id
1 'polypeptide(L)'
;MGQQQIREKKLDGVVGNYKAIRECLTGLTDIFNFSFNEKDAFRQAGIDNLKILHINILAVLRKSYTPREVRIRMREIEFDEKEAEIVFPF
;
A
#
# COMPACT_ATOMS: atom_id res chain seq x y z
N MET A 1 -11.85 -3.36 -28.64
CA MET A 1 -10.73 -2.55 -28.11
C MET A 1 -11.15 -1.54 -27.03
N GLY A 2 -12.32 -0.89 -27.09
CA GLY A 2 -12.69 0.15 -26.10
C GLY A 2 -12.94 -0.30 -24.65
N GLN A 3 -13.51 -1.50 -24.42
CA GLN A 3 -13.82 -1.96 -23.05
C GLN A 3 -12.58 -2.31 -22.21
N GLN A 4 -11.52 -2.80 -22.86
CA GLN A 4 -10.25 -3.12 -22.20
C GLN A 4 -9.52 -1.85 -21.75
N GLN A 5 -9.50 -0.82 -22.60
CA GLN A 5 -8.92 0.49 -22.28
C GLN A 5 -9.61 1.20 -21.10
N ILE A 6 -10.95 1.09 -21.01
CA ILE A 6 -11.70 1.66 -19.88
C ILE A 6 -11.35 0.93 -18.57
N ARG A 7 -11.22 -0.40 -18.63
CA ARG A 7 -10.85 -1.21 -17.47
C ARG A 7 -9.42 -0.92 -17.00
N GLU A 8 -8.48 -0.77 -17.93
CA GLU A 8 -7.09 -0.39 -17.64
C GLU A 8 -7.02 0.98 -16.97
N LYS A 9 -7.68 2.01 -17.53
CA LYS A 9 -7.74 3.34 -16.90
C LYS A 9 -8.34 3.32 -15.49
N LYS A 10 -9.36 2.49 -15.26
CA LYS A 10 -9.96 2.33 -13.93
C LYS A 10 -8.98 1.68 -12.95
N LEU A 11 -8.26 0.66 -13.40
CA LEU A 11 -7.21 0.01 -12.61
C LEU A 11 -6.09 0.99 -12.27
N ASP A 12 -5.62 1.78 -13.24
CA ASP A 12 -4.60 2.81 -13.02
C ASP A 12 -5.02 3.82 -11.95
N GLY A 13 -6.25 4.33 -12.01
CA GLY A 13 -6.78 5.25 -11.00
C GLY A 13 -6.83 4.61 -9.61
N VAL A 14 -7.25 3.35 -9.50
CA VAL A 14 -7.27 2.65 -8.22
C VAL A 14 -5.86 2.37 -7.69
N VAL A 15 -4.91 2.02 -8.56
CA VAL A 15 -3.51 1.83 -8.20
C VAL A 15 -2.88 3.14 -7.74
N GLY A 16 -3.24 4.27 -8.38
CA GLY A 16 -2.83 5.60 -7.94
C GLY A 16 -3.32 5.92 -6.53
N ASN A 17 -4.59 5.64 -6.22
CA ASN A 17 -5.12 5.79 -4.86
C ASN A 17 -4.37 4.90 -3.87
N TYR A 18 -4.04 3.67 -4.27
CA TYR A 18 -3.26 2.77 -3.42
C TYR A 18 -1.84 3.29 -3.16
N LYS A 19 -1.15 3.88 -4.14
CA LYS A 19 0.15 4.55 -3.93
C LYS A 19 0.04 5.69 -2.91
N ALA A 20 -0.98 6.54 -3.01
CA ALA A 20 -1.22 7.61 -2.04
C ALA A 20 -1.51 7.07 -0.62
N ILE A 21 -2.26 5.97 -0.52
CA ILE A 21 -2.50 5.31 0.77
C ILE A 21 -1.19 4.73 1.33
N ARG A 22 -0.33 4.12 0.50
CA ARG A 22 0.98 3.64 0.95
C ARG A 22 1.83 4.77 1.53
N GLU A 23 1.91 5.91 0.84
CA GLU A 23 2.64 7.09 1.33
C GLU A 23 2.11 7.57 2.68
N CYS A 24 0.77 7.60 2.85
CA CYS A 24 0.14 7.92 4.11
C CYS A 24 0.52 6.94 5.24
N LEU A 25 0.51 5.63 4.96
CA LEU A 25 0.92 4.59 5.93
C LEU A 25 2.40 4.72 6.31
N THR A 26 3.26 5.11 5.36
CA THR A 26 4.67 5.43 5.63
C THR A 26 4.79 6.59 6.61
N GLY A 27 4.14 7.71 6.31
CA GLY A 27 4.17 8.87 7.22
C GLY A 27 3.62 8.58 8.62
N LEU A 28 2.54 7.78 8.73
CA LEU A 28 2.00 7.36 10.03
C LEU A 28 2.98 6.46 10.79
N THR A 29 3.68 5.58 10.09
CA THR A 29 4.72 4.72 10.69
C THR A 29 5.87 5.56 11.21
N ASP A 30 6.32 6.55 10.44
CA ASP A 30 7.38 7.48 10.85
C ASP A 30 6.96 8.28 12.08
N ILE A 31 5.73 8.81 12.11
CA ILE A 31 5.17 9.50 13.27
C ILE A 31 5.20 8.59 14.51
N PHE A 32 4.79 7.33 14.39
CA PHE A 32 4.86 6.39 15.52
C PHE A 32 6.30 6.11 15.96
N ASN A 33 7.23 5.98 15.02
CA ASN A 33 8.64 5.77 15.31
C ASN A 33 9.30 6.98 15.99
N PHE A 34 8.90 8.21 15.63
CA PHE A 34 9.41 9.43 16.27
C PHE A 34 8.73 9.74 17.61
N SER A 35 7.45 9.41 17.75
CA SER A 35 6.65 9.83 18.92
C SER A 35 6.75 8.87 20.10
N PHE A 36 7.12 7.61 19.87
CA PHE A 36 7.11 6.57 20.89
C PHE A 36 8.40 5.76 20.91
N ASN A 37 8.80 5.31 22.10
CA ASN A 37 9.91 4.38 22.24
C ASN A 37 9.58 3.04 21.58
N GLU A 38 10.62 2.32 21.12
CA GLU A 38 10.40 1.06 20.39
C GLU A 38 9.65 0.00 21.20
N LYS A 39 9.86 -0.02 22.51
CA LYS A 39 9.23 -0.96 23.46
C LYS A 39 7.87 -0.48 23.96
N ASP A 40 7.38 0.66 23.48
CA ASP A 40 6.08 1.20 23.88
C ASP A 40 4.96 0.33 23.29
N ALA A 41 4.07 -0.15 24.15
CA ALA A 41 2.93 -0.98 23.75
C ALA A 41 1.97 -0.25 22.81
N PHE A 42 1.83 1.08 22.94
CA PHE A 42 1.00 1.89 22.04
C PHE A 42 1.63 2.01 20.66
N ARG A 43 2.97 2.12 20.58
CA ARG A 43 3.68 2.06 19.29
C ARG A 43 3.42 0.73 18.60
N GLN A 44 3.63 -0.38 19.30
CA GLN A 44 3.44 -1.71 18.75
C GLN A 44 2.00 -1.91 18.25
N ALA A 45 1.00 -1.54 19.07
CA ALA A 45 -0.40 -1.62 18.68
C ALA A 45 -0.73 -0.72 17.47
N GLY A 46 -0.16 0.50 17.42
CA GLY A 46 -0.30 1.41 16.29
C GLY A 46 0.23 0.81 14.99
N ILE A 47 1.47 0.29 15.03
CA ILE A 47 2.12 -0.38 13.91
C ILE A 47 1.33 -1.61 13.45
N ASP A 48 0.83 -2.44 14.36
CA ASP A 48 0.04 -3.62 14.03
C ASP A 48 -1.30 -3.25 13.38
N ASN A 49 -1.94 -2.17 13.83
CA ASN A 49 -3.14 -1.64 13.19
C ASN A 49 -2.86 -1.15 11.76
N LEU A 50 -1.74 -0.47 11.52
CA LEU A 50 -1.34 -0.04 10.17
C LEU A 50 -1.10 -1.24 9.24
N LYS A 51 -0.46 -2.30 9.74
CA LYS A 51 -0.29 -3.57 9.00
C LYS A 51 -1.62 -4.20 8.61
N ILE A 52 -2.55 -4.30 9.56
CA ILE A 52 -3.89 -4.86 9.30
C ILE A 52 -4.64 -4.01 8.27
N LEU A 53 -4.54 -2.69 8.36
CA LEU A 53 -5.13 -1.78 7.38
C LEU A 53 -4.57 -2.03 5.98
N HIS A 54 -3.24 -2.12 5.85
CA HIS A 54 -2.58 -2.45 4.59
C HIS A 54 -3.09 -3.78 3.99
N ILE A 55 -3.18 -4.84 4.79
CA ILE A 55 -3.72 -6.15 4.38
C ILE A 55 -5.17 -6.03 3.89
N ASN A 56 -6.01 -5.29 4.61
CA ASN A 56 -7.42 -5.10 4.25
C ASN A 56 -7.57 -4.34 2.93
N ILE A 57 -6.76 -3.33 2.68
CA ILE A 57 -6.74 -2.61 1.40
C ILE A 57 -6.39 -3.57 0.26
N LEU A 58 -5.35 -4.40 0.42
CA LEU A 58 -4.99 -5.40 -0.58
C LEU A 58 -6.12 -6.42 -0.81
N ALA A 59 -6.84 -6.82 0.24
CA ALA A 59 -7.99 -7.71 0.12
C ALA A 59 -9.13 -7.08 -0.69
N VAL A 60 -9.43 -5.79 -0.47
CA VAL A 60 -10.44 -5.04 -1.24
C VAL A 60 -10.03 -4.93 -2.72
N LEU A 61 -8.77 -4.63 -2.99
CA LEU A 61 -8.25 -4.58 -4.37
C LEU A 61 -8.39 -5.92 -5.08
N ARG A 62 -8.04 -7.03 -4.41
CA ARG A 62 -8.18 -8.41 -4.96
C ARG A 62 -9.62 -8.86 -5.17
N LYS A 63 -10.59 -8.26 -4.48
CA LYS A 63 -12.03 -8.49 -4.74
C LYS A 63 -12.53 -7.69 -5.94
N SER A 64 -11.94 -6.51 -6.15
CA SER A 64 -12.37 -5.55 -7.18
C SER A 64 -11.73 -5.81 -8.54
N TYR A 65 -10.60 -6.53 -8.57
CA TYR A 65 -9.80 -6.84 -9.75
C TYR A 65 -9.29 -8.27 -9.70
N THR A 66 -8.82 -8.81 -10.83
CA THR A 66 -8.27 -10.16 -10.80
C THR A 66 -6.98 -10.19 -9.95
N PRO A 67 -6.75 -11.26 -9.16
CA PRO A 67 -5.56 -11.33 -8.32
C PRO A 67 -4.24 -11.20 -9.09
N ARG A 68 -4.21 -11.63 -10.37
CA ARG A 68 -3.01 -11.52 -11.22
C ARG A 68 -2.68 -10.06 -11.55
N GLU A 69 -3.67 -9.27 -11.95
CA GLU A 69 -3.49 -7.85 -12.28
C GLU A 69 -2.97 -7.07 -11.07
N VAL A 70 -3.59 -7.28 -9.91
CA VAL A 70 -3.14 -6.65 -8.65
C VAL A 70 -1.70 -7.04 -8.35
N ARG A 71 -1.34 -8.33 -8.42
CA ARG A 71 0.05 -8.80 -8.16
C ARG A 71 1.10 -8.24 -9.11
N ILE A 72 0.74 -7.94 -10.36
CA ILE A 72 1.68 -7.32 -11.31
C ILE A 72 1.93 -5.87 -10.89
N ARG A 73 0.85 -5.11 -10.65
CA ARG A 73 0.95 -3.70 -10.24
C ARG A 73 1.65 -3.52 -8.89
N MET A 74 1.43 -4.42 -7.93
CA MET A 74 2.15 -4.36 -6.65
C MET A 74 3.66 -4.58 -6.86
N ARG A 75 4.04 -5.51 -7.74
CA ARG A 75 5.46 -5.75 -8.05
C ARG A 75 6.12 -4.58 -8.76
N GLU A 76 5.40 -3.90 -9.66
CA GLU A 76 5.88 -2.67 -10.29
C GLU A 76 6.14 -1.60 -9.23
N ILE A 77 5.22 -1.41 -8.28
CA ILE A 77 5.40 -0.48 -7.15
C ILE A 77 6.62 -0.85 -6.31
N GLU A 78 6.74 -2.12 -5.91
CA GLU A 78 7.89 -2.60 -5.11
C GLU A 78 9.22 -2.44 -5.87
N PHE A 79 9.20 -2.54 -7.19
CA PHE A 79 10.37 -2.32 -8.03
C PHE A 79 10.72 -0.83 -8.10
N ASP A 80 9.76 0.04 -8.41
CA ASP A 80 9.92 1.50 -8.42
C ASP A 80 10.47 1.99 -7.06
N GLU A 81 9.94 1.48 -5.95
CA GLU A 81 10.37 1.82 -4.59
C GLU A 81 11.82 1.39 -4.34
N LYS A 82 12.23 0.19 -4.79
CA LYS A 82 13.62 -0.27 -4.67
C LYS A 82 14.58 0.57 -5.49
N GLU A 83 14.19 0.95 -6.71
CA GLU A 83 15.00 1.85 -7.54
C GLU A 83 15.14 3.24 -6.93
N ALA A 84 14.10 3.70 -6.23
CA ALA A 84 14.10 4.98 -5.52
C ALA A 84 14.69 4.91 -4.10
N GLU A 85 15.18 3.75 -3.65
CA GLU A 85 15.67 3.50 -2.29
C GLU A 85 14.63 3.79 -1.18
N ILE A 86 13.34 3.72 -1.52
CA ILE A 86 12.22 3.91 -0.60
C ILE A 86 11.88 2.56 0.06
N VAL A 87 11.77 2.56 1.38
CA VAL A 87 11.31 1.39 2.13
C VAL A 87 9.87 1.60 2.55
N PHE A 88 8.95 0.80 1.98
CA PHE A 88 7.60 0.74 2.50
C PHE A 88 7.59 0.01 3.85
N PRO A 89 6.93 0.56 4.88
CA PRO A 89 6.82 -0.16 6.13
C PRO A 89 5.82 -1.30 5.98
N PHE A 90 6.29 -2.49 6.39
CA PHE A 90 5.59 -3.76 6.54
C PHE A 90 5.37 -4.61 5.28
#